data_AF-A0A7G9G9X8-F1
#
_entry.id   AF-A0A7G9G9X8-F1
#
_cell.length_a   1.000
_cell.length_b   1.000
_cell.length_c   1.000
_cell.angle_alpha   90.00
_cell.angle_beta   90.00
_cell.angle_gamma   90.00
#
_symmetry.space_group_name_H-M   'P 1'
#
loop_
_entity.id
_entity.type
_entity.pdbx_description
1 polymer ?
#
loop_
_entity_poly.entity_id
_entity_poly.type
_entity_poly.pdbx_seq_one_letter_code
_entity_poly.pdbx_strand_id
1 'polypeptide(L)'
;MKHLPKSTPTEILNDPYGFTYKEMSEVIGEDKARALYTELYKQPFHKENLSISTKKVYKSSDTEKYVYELKDNRYIETVFIKRRDGGTVCVSTQVGCSVGCIFCESGRNGFVRNLTPSEIVQQVVLIRQKVNRIVFMGMGEPLFNYDNLIAAIHILRDRNGLNFPTDGITVSTVGPVNQLKKLREEHLKIQLTISLHAATQAARNCIIPHMHMYAIEDVVKQALSYSQRHNRKVVFAYLLLPGINDRSSDIRQLAKWFKGKNVMINVLQYNPTSNSKIRAPQKQEMVAFKHQLEQTGLEVTMRVSHGREIKAACGQLANTYNKAKKQQK
;
A
#
# COMPACT_ATOMS: atom_id res chain seq x y z
N MET A 1 -6.14 26.89 26.99
CA MET A 1 -7.39 26.17 26.66
C MET A 1 -7.09 24.68 26.70
N LYS A 2 -7.74 23.89 27.57
CA LYS A 2 -7.58 22.42 27.56
C LYS A 2 -8.16 21.91 26.24
N HIS A 3 -7.35 21.29 25.39
CA HIS A 3 -7.87 20.60 24.20
C HIS A 3 -8.87 19.55 24.67
N LEU A 4 -10.14 19.71 24.29
CA LEU A 4 -11.13 18.65 24.47
C LEU A 4 -10.65 17.41 23.69
N PRO A 5 -10.82 16.20 24.24
CA PRO A 5 -10.46 14.99 23.52
C PRO A 5 -11.26 14.91 22.22
N LYS A 6 -10.60 14.50 21.13
CA LYS A 6 -11.23 14.38 19.81
C LYS A 6 -12.28 13.28 19.72
N SER A 7 -12.36 12.42 20.73
CA SER A 7 -13.18 11.20 20.74
C SER A 7 -13.82 10.99 22.11
N THR A 8 -14.95 10.28 22.11
CA THR A 8 -15.70 9.89 23.30
C THR A 8 -15.30 8.50 23.79
N PRO A 9 -15.53 8.15 25.07
CA PRO A 9 -15.33 6.80 25.58
C PRO A 9 -16.09 5.74 24.76
N THR A 10 -17.31 6.06 24.32
CA THR A 10 -18.15 5.15 23.53
C THR A 10 -17.55 4.86 22.16
N GLU A 11 -16.97 5.85 21.49
CA GLU A 11 -16.29 5.64 20.20
C GLU A 11 -15.09 4.70 20.35
N ILE A 12 -14.30 4.87 21.41
CA ILE A 12 -13.16 3.98 21.71
C ILE A 12 -13.62 2.54 21.93
N LEU A 13 -14.64 2.34 22.77
CA LEU A 13 -15.10 0.99 23.09
C LEU A 13 -15.75 0.29 21.90
N ASN A 14 -16.36 1.04 20.98
CA ASN A 14 -17.01 0.48 19.78
C ASN A 14 -16.04 0.13 18.64
N ASP A 15 -14.90 0.81 18.55
CA ASP A 15 -13.88 0.56 17.52
C ASP A 15 -12.45 0.72 18.05
N PRO A 16 -12.04 -0.11 19.03
CA PRO A 16 -10.83 0.14 19.82
C PRO A 16 -9.54 0.02 19.00
N TYR A 17 -9.51 -0.77 17.94
CA TYR A 17 -8.35 -0.84 17.04
C TYR A 17 -8.11 0.46 16.25
N GLY A 18 -9.00 1.45 16.35
CA GLY A 18 -8.92 2.74 15.66
C GLY A 18 -8.13 3.82 16.38
N PHE A 19 -7.59 3.56 17.58
CA PHE A 19 -6.98 4.59 18.43
C PHE A 19 -5.60 4.20 18.93
N THR A 20 -4.69 5.18 19.04
CA THR A 20 -3.38 5.02 19.69
C THR A 20 -3.53 4.86 21.21
N TYR A 21 -2.50 4.34 21.90
CA TYR A 21 -2.53 4.22 23.36
C TYR A 21 -2.69 5.59 24.02
N LYS A 22 -2.05 6.61 23.44
CA LYS A 22 -2.13 7.99 23.92
C LYS A 22 -3.56 8.53 23.84
N GLU A 23 -4.20 8.40 22.68
CA GLU A 23 -5.59 8.85 22.49
C GLU A 23 -6.54 8.11 23.45
N MET A 24 -6.33 6.79 23.65
CA MET A 24 -7.13 6.05 24.63
C MET A 24 -6.92 6.55 26.05
N SER A 25 -5.67 6.75 26.45
CA SER A 25 -5.33 7.21 27.81
C SER A 25 -5.93 8.57 28.13
N GLU A 26 -5.95 9.49 27.15
CA GLU A 26 -6.54 10.82 27.28
C GLU A 26 -8.07 10.80 27.47
N VAL A 27 -8.76 9.75 26.98
CA VAL A 27 -10.24 9.67 26.99
C VAL A 27 -10.78 8.77 28.10
N ILE A 28 -10.19 7.59 28.31
CA ILE A 28 -10.70 6.58 29.27
C ILE A 28 -9.79 6.38 30.49
N GLY A 29 -8.68 7.11 30.57
CA GLY A 29 -7.68 7.02 31.64
C GLY A 29 -6.65 5.91 31.38
N GLU A 30 -5.43 6.11 31.91
CA GLU A 30 -4.27 5.26 31.63
C GLU A 30 -4.48 3.79 32.02
N ASP A 31 -5.07 3.50 33.18
CA ASP A 31 -5.24 2.11 33.64
C ASP A 31 -6.18 1.32 32.73
N LYS A 32 -7.31 1.94 32.32
CA LYS A 32 -8.26 1.32 31.39
C LYS A 32 -7.66 1.19 29.99
N ALA A 33 -6.96 2.23 29.52
CA ALA A 33 -6.27 2.19 28.24
C ALA A 33 -5.22 1.07 28.20
N ARG A 34 -4.43 0.90 29.27
CA ARG A 34 -3.41 -0.16 29.39
C ARG A 34 -4.02 -1.56 29.38
N ALA A 35 -5.10 -1.76 30.12
CA ALA A 35 -5.83 -3.03 30.12
C ALA A 35 -6.35 -3.35 28.70
N LEU A 36 -7.04 -2.41 28.07
CA LEU A 36 -7.62 -2.58 26.75
C LEU A 36 -6.55 -2.78 25.66
N TYR A 37 -5.47 -2.00 25.63
CA TYR A 37 -4.37 -2.20 24.68
C TYR A 37 -3.70 -3.57 24.83
N THR A 38 -3.55 -4.05 26.07
CA THR A 38 -3.00 -5.38 26.35
C THR A 38 -3.93 -6.46 25.80
N GLU A 39 -5.23 -6.32 26.00
CA GLU A 39 -6.25 -7.22 25.44
C GLU A 39 -6.18 -7.26 23.90
N LEU A 40 -6.17 -6.09 23.24
CA LEU A 40 -6.23 -5.99 21.78
C LEU A 40 -5.02 -6.58 21.05
N TYR A 41 -3.82 -6.47 21.64
CA TYR A 41 -2.56 -6.74 20.93
C TYR A 41 -1.70 -7.84 21.56
N LYS A 42 -1.97 -8.26 22.80
CA LYS A 42 -1.19 -9.30 23.49
C LYS A 42 -2.02 -10.54 23.87
N GLN A 43 -3.33 -10.47 23.74
CA GLN A 43 -4.25 -11.60 23.99
C GLN A 43 -4.92 -12.05 22.68
N PRO A 44 -5.59 -13.21 22.67
CA PRO A 44 -6.46 -13.60 21.56
C PRO A 44 -7.52 -12.54 21.28
N PHE A 45 -7.83 -12.31 20.01
CA PHE A 45 -8.80 -11.29 19.61
C PHE A 45 -10.23 -11.63 20.05
N HIS A 46 -10.94 -10.62 20.54
CA HIS A 46 -12.36 -10.66 20.87
C HIS A 46 -13.20 -10.23 19.67
N LYS A 47 -14.27 -10.98 19.37
CA LYS A 47 -15.08 -10.74 18.15
C LYS A 47 -15.81 -9.39 18.19
N GLU A 48 -16.23 -8.95 19.38
CA GLU A 48 -16.89 -7.65 19.57
C GLU A 48 -16.03 -6.46 19.14
N ASN A 49 -14.71 -6.58 19.25
CA ASN A 49 -13.75 -5.51 18.93
C ASN A 49 -13.40 -5.45 17.42
N LEU A 50 -13.87 -6.41 16.62
CA LEU A 50 -13.51 -6.49 15.20
C LEU A 50 -14.40 -5.59 14.32
N SER A 51 -13.77 -4.82 13.43
CA SER A 51 -14.42 -4.06 12.37
C SER A 51 -14.44 -4.81 11.03
N ILE A 52 -13.64 -5.89 10.93
CA ILE A 52 -13.58 -6.78 9.77
C ILE A 52 -13.69 -8.25 10.18
N SER A 53 -14.23 -9.09 9.31
CA SER A 53 -14.37 -10.54 9.54
C SER A 53 -13.82 -11.35 8.37
N THR A 54 -13.17 -12.49 8.65
CA THR A 54 -12.60 -13.34 7.59
C THR A 54 -13.70 -14.08 6.85
N LYS A 55 -13.94 -13.71 5.59
CA LYS A 55 -14.91 -14.38 4.73
C LYS A 55 -14.33 -15.64 4.08
N LYS A 56 -13.11 -15.53 3.57
CA LYS A 56 -12.44 -16.63 2.85
C LYS A 56 -10.93 -16.46 2.88
N VAL A 57 -10.20 -17.58 2.87
CA VAL A 57 -8.74 -17.61 2.73
C VAL A 57 -8.38 -18.51 1.56
N TYR A 58 -7.54 -18.00 0.65
CA TYR A 58 -6.91 -18.77 -0.43
C TYR A 58 -5.45 -18.96 -0.09
N LYS A 59 -4.90 -20.14 -0.32
CA LYS A 59 -3.51 -20.47 0.03
C LYS A 59 -2.78 -21.04 -1.16
N SER A 60 -1.50 -20.71 -1.29
CA SER A 60 -0.51 -21.39 -2.12
C SER A 60 0.72 -21.72 -1.29
N SER A 61 1.84 -22.09 -1.93
CA SER A 61 3.04 -22.58 -1.24
C SER A 61 3.62 -21.57 -0.23
N ASP A 62 3.65 -20.29 -0.59
CA ASP A 62 4.24 -19.22 0.22
C ASP A 62 3.33 -18.01 0.41
N THR A 63 2.12 -18.03 -0.17
CA THR A 63 1.23 -16.87 -0.20
C THR A 63 -0.16 -17.26 0.29
N GLU A 64 -0.72 -16.44 1.19
CA GLU A 64 -2.12 -16.54 1.62
C GLU A 64 -2.86 -15.24 1.27
N LYS A 65 -4.02 -15.35 0.62
CA LYS A 65 -4.92 -14.23 0.37
C LYS A 65 -6.16 -14.33 1.24
N TYR A 66 -6.38 -13.31 2.04
CA TYR A 66 -7.52 -13.14 2.93
C TYR A 66 -8.54 -12.24 2.25
N VAL A 67 -9.80 -12.67 2.24
CA VAL A 67 -10.95 -11.83 1.89
C VAL A 67 -11.65 -11.48 3.19
N TYR A 68 -11.65 -10.19 3.53
CA TYR A 68 -12.33 -9.67 4.70
C TYR A 68 -13.66 -9.03 4.30
N GLU A 69 -14.70 -9.29 5.09
CA GLU A 69 -15.99 -8.62 5.04
C GLU A 69 -16.04 -7.52 6.10
N LEU A 70 -16.38 -6.30 5.67
CA LEU A 70 -16.50 -5.09 6.47
C LEU A 70 -17.92 -4.97 7.03
N LYS A 71 -18.11 -4.19 8.12
CA LYS A 71 -19.44 -3.99 8.76
C LYS A 71 -20.53 -3.49 7.81
N ASP A 72 -20.15 -2.79 6.75
CA ASP A 72 -21.06 -2.29 5.72
C ASP A 72 -21.27 -3.28 4.55
N ASN A 73 -20.96 -4.56 4.76
CA ASN A 73 -21.08 -5.66 3.82
C ASN A 73 -20.31 -5.50 2.51
N ARG A 74 -19.22 -4.73 2.56
CA ARG A 74 -18.24 -4.62 1.49
C ARG A 74 -17.06 -5.54 1.80
N TYR A 75 -16.31 -5.91 0.77
CA TYR A 75 -15.14 -6.77 0.96
C TYR A 75 -13.84 -6.03 0.66
N ILE A 76 -12.73 -6.49 1.22
CA ILE A 76 -11.36 -6.12 0.86
C ILE A 76 -10.49 -7.36 0.83
N GLU A 77 -9.34 -7.27 0.16
CA GLU A 77 -8.37 -8.35 0.08
C GLU A 77 -7.05 -7.93 0.74
N THR A 78 -6.46 -8.85 1.50
CA THR A 78 -5.14 -8.71 2.15
C THR A 78 -4.30 -9.91 1.77
N VAL A 79 -3.01 -9.70 1.51
CA VAL A 79 -2.12 -10.80 1.09
C VAL A 79 -0.98 -10.94 2.09
N PHE A 80 -0.82 -12.13 2.66
CA PHE A 80 0.37 -12.49 3.42
C PHE A 80 1.33 -13.27 2.53
N ILE A 81 2.60 -12.88 2.50
CA ILE A 81 3.67 -13.57 1.78
C ILE A 81 4.71 -14.03 2.80
N LYS A 82 4.87 -15.34 2.92
CA LYS A 82 5.84 -15.98 3.79
C LYS A 82 7.26 -15.67 3.30
N ARG A 83 8.13 -15.32 4.24
CA ARG A 83 9.57 -15.08 4.02
C ARG A 83 10.37 -15.97 4.97
N ARG A 84 11.68 -16.04 4.80
CA ARG A 84 12.57 -16.84 5.66
C ARG A 84 12.59 -16.34 7.12
N ASP A 85 12.44 -15.04 7.34
CA ASP A 85 12.58 -14.37 8.65
C ASP A 85 11.25 -13.93 9.30
N GLY A 86 10.12 -14.24 8.66
CA GLY A 86 8.78 -13.78 9.01
C GLY A 86 7.90 -13.69 7.77
N GLY A 87 7.17 -12.59 7.61
CA GLY A 87 6.28 -12.41 6.48
C GLY A 87 5.95 -10.96 6.19
N THR A 88 5.54 -10.75 4.93
CA THR A 88 5.08 -9.45 4.43
C THR A 88 3.57 -9.45 4.31
N VAL A 89 2.88 -8.51 4.95
CA VAL A 89 1.44 -8.28 4.76
C VAL A 89 1.23 -7.12 3.80
N CYS A 90 0.48 -7.38 2.74
CA CYS A 90 0.01 -6.42 1.76
C CYS A 90 -1.38 -5.94 2.18
N VAL A 91 -1.44 -4.69 2.66
CA VAL A 91 -2.61 -4.08 3.29
C VAL A 91 -3.35 -3.19 2.31
N SER A 92 -4.67 -3.32 2.28
CA SER A 92 -5.59 -2.44 1.57
C SER A 92 -5.88 -1.17 2.37
N THR A 93 -6.10 -0.06 1.70
CA THR A 93 -6.40 1.25 2.30
C THR A 93 -7.75 1.80 1.88
N GLN A 94 -8.36 1.24 0.83
CA GLN A 94 -9.67 1.65 0.31
C GLN A 94 -10.47 0.44 -0.14
N VAL A 95 -11.79 0.59 -0.19
CA VAL A 95 -12.65 -0.32 -0.94
C VAL A 95 -12.66 0.12 -2.40
N GLY A 96 -11.92 -0.62 -3.24
CA GLY A 96 -11.68 -0.24 -4.63
C GLY A 96 -10.58 0.81 -4.75
N CYS A 97 -10.46 1.47 -5.91
CA CYS A 97 -9.45 2.52 -6.13
C CYS A 97 -9.90 3.49 -7.22
N SER A 98 -9.72 4.80 -6.99
CA SER A 98 -10.14 5.85 -7.92
C SER A 98 -9.13 6.11 -9.06
N VAL A 99 -7.91 5.60 -8.93
CA VAL A 99 -6.79 5.92 -9.83
C VAL A 99 -6.95 5.34 -11.25
N GLY A 100 -7.66 4.22 -11.38
CA GLY A 100 -7.95 3.64 -12.69
C GLY A 100 -6.73 3.13 -13.47
N CYS A 101 -5.65 2.71 -12.80
CA CYS A 101 -4.48 2.13 -13.47
C CYS A 101 -4.89 1.00 -14.41
N ILE A 102 -4.46 1.03 -15.67
CA ILE A 102 -4.94 0.10 -16.71
C ILE A 102 -4.55 -1.36 -16.45
N PHE A 103 -3.53 -1.57 -15.62
CA PHE A 103 -2.97 -2.86 -15.23
C PHE A 103 -3.49 -3.37 -13.87
N CYS A 104 -4.48 -2.70 -13.27
CA CYS A 104 -4.95 -2.98 -11.91
C CYS A 104 -6.46 -3.24 -11.85
N GLU A 105 -6.84 -4.40 -11.33
CA GLU A 105 -8.24 -4.79 -11.13
C GLU A 105 -8.97 -3.88 -10.13
N SER A 106 -8.29 -3.47 -9.04
CA SER A 106 -8.87 -2.55 -8.06
C SER A 106 -9.23 -1.20 -8.68
N GLY A 107 -8.40 -0.69 -9.60
CA GLY A 107 -8.70 0.53 -10.34
C GLY A 107 -9.90 0.38 -11.28
N ARG A 108 -10.01 -0.79 -11.93
CA ARG A 108 -11.13 -1.10 -12.84
C ARG A 108 -12.48 -1.20 -12.10
N ASN A 109 -12.47 -1.60 -10.84
CA ASN A 109 -13.68 -1.73 -10.03
C ASN A 109 -14.25 -0.38 -9.55
N GLY A 110 -13.50 0.70 -9.73
CA GLY A 110 -13.83 2.02 -9.23
C GLY A 110 -13.60 2.15 -7.73
N PHE A 111 -13.84 3.36 -7.24
CA PHE A 111 -13.75 3.70 -5.82
C PHE A 111 -15.11 3.60 -5.15
N VAL A 112 -15.12 3.17 -3.88
CA VAL A 112 -16.34 3.12 -3.08
C VAL A 112 -16.21 3.97 -1.81
N ARG A 113 -15.20 3.68 -0.98
CA ARG A 113 -14.87 4.50 0.20
C ARG A 113 -13.47 4.22 0.71
N ASN A 114 -12.99 5.11 1.56
CA ASN A 114 -11.81 4.91 2.38
C ASN A 114 -12.07 3.90 3.51
N LEU A 115 -11.01 3.20 3.93
CA LEU A 115 -11.03 2.38 5.14
C LEU A 115 -10.73 3.24 6.38
N THR A 116 -11.31 2.87 7.51
CA THR A 116 -10.99 3.47 8.82
C THR A 116 -9.63 2.98 9.32
N PRO A 117 -9.03 3.61 10.36
CA PRO A 117 -7.78 3.13 10.93
C PRO A 117 -7.89 1.70 11.46
N SER A 118 -9.01 1.35 12.11
CA SER A 118 -9.26 -0.01 12.61
C SER A 118 -9.32 -1.05 11.49
N GLU A 119 -10.02 -0.76 10.38
CA GLU A 119 -10.10 -1.66 9.23
C GLU A 119 -8.72 -1.87 8.57
N ILE A 120 -7.83 -0.88 8.63
CA ILE A 120 -6.45 -1.00 8.15
C ILE A 120 -5.61 -1.83 9.13
N VAL A 121 -5.66 -1.53 10.43
CA VAL A 121 -4.88 -2.19 11.49
C VAL A 121 -5.25 -3.67 11.61
N GLN A 122 -6.53 -4.00 11.56
CA GLN A 122 -7.00 -5.38 11.74
C GLN A 122 -6.57 -6.31 10.60
N GLN A 123 -6.29 -5.80 9.39
CA GLN A 123 -5.68 -6.61 8.32
C GLN A 123 -4.29 -7.15 8.69
N VAL A 124 -3.60 -6.52 9.65
CA VAL A 124 -2.31 -6.99 10.17
C VAL A 124 -2.53 -7.86 11.41
N VAL A 125 -3.34 -7.41 12.37
CA VAL A 125 -3.57 -8.11 13.65
C VAL A 125 -4.20 -9.49 13.44
N LEU A 126 -5.08 -9.64 12.45
CA LEU A 126 -5.75 -10.92 12.17
C LEU A 126 -4.84 -11.96 11.48
N ILE A 127 -3.63 -11.58 11.09
CA ILE A 127 -2.65 -12.51 10.51
C ILE A 127 -1.95 -13.25 11.65
N ARG A 128 -2.24 -14.55 11.79
CA ARG A 128 -1.69 -15.41 12.85
C ARG A 128 -0.19 -15.71 12.75
N GLN A 129 0.43 -15.38 11.61
CA GLN A 129 1.82 -15.66 11.33
C GLN A 129 2.70 -14.46 11.70
N LYS A 130 3.99 -14.69 11.96
CA LYS A 130 4.93 -13.60 12.27
C LYS A 130 5.00 -12.60 11.11
N VAL A 131 4.48 -11.40 11.33
CA VAL A 131 4.59 -10.27 10.40
C VAL A 131 5.78 -9.42 10.79
N ASN A 132 6.67 -9.14 9.84
CA ASN A 132 7.82 -8.24 10.05
C ASN A 132 7.92 -7.16 8.96
N ARG A 133 7.07 -7.22 7.93
CA ARG A 133 6.94 -6.17 6.91
C ARG A 133 5.48 -5.89 6.60
N ILE A 134 5.11 -4.62 6.53
CA ILE A 134 3.79 -4.14 6.12
C ILE A 134 3.98 -3.29 4.88
N VAL A 135 3.30 -3.65 3.79
CA VAL A 135 3.32 -2.87 2.54
C VAL A 135 1.90 -2.42 2.22
N PHE A 136 1.69 -1.12 2.07
CA PHE A 136 0.42 -0.56 1.59
C PHE A 136 0.40 -0.63 0.06
N MET A 137 0.25 -1.85 -0.45
CA MET A 137 0.22 -2.20 -1.88
C MET A 137 -1.01 -3.06 -2.23
N GLY A 138 -2.00 -3.10 -1.33
CA GLY A 138 -3.26 -3.82 -1.52
C GLY A 138 -4.22 -3.03 -2.41
N MET A 139 -5.49 -3.00 -2.03
CA MET A 139 -6.51 -2.22 -2.72
C MET A 139 -6.45 -0.75 -2.29
N GLY A 140 -6.54 0.16 -3.26
CA GLY A 140 -6.59 1.60 -3.03
C GLY A 140 -5.28 2.34 -3.31
N GLU A 141 -5.38 3.67 -3.37
CA GLU A 141 -4.24 4.59 -3.33
C GLU A 141 -4.07 5.11 -1.90
N PRO A 142 -3.03 4.68 -1.16
CA PRO A 142 -2.86 5.00 0.26
C PRO A 142 -2.92 6.49 0.56
N LEU A 143 -2.33 7.34 -0.29
CA LEU A 143 -2.30 8.78 -0.03
C LEU A 143 -3.64 9.48 -0.32
N PHE A 144 -4.59 8.84 -1.00
CA PHE A 144 -5.97 9.33 -1.04
C PHE A 144 -6.80 8.96 0.20
N ASN A 145 -6.26 8.11 1.07
CA ASN A 145 -6.78 7.85 2.42
C ASN A 145 -5.79 8.32 3.50
N TYR A 146 -5.24 9.53 3.34
CA TYR A 146 -4.09 10.02 4.08
C TYR A 146 -4.27 9.95 5.61
N ASP A 147 -5.31 10.58 6.15
CA ASP A 147 -5.46 10.72 7.61
C ASP A 147 -5.64 9.35 8.29
N ASN A 148 -6.46 8.47 7.71
CA ASN A 148 -6.65 7.11 8.24
C ASN A 148 -5.39 6.24 8.09
N LEU A 149 -4.65 6.40 6.99
CA LEU A 149 -3.37 5.71 6.80
C LEU A 149 -2.35 6.11 7.87
N ILE A 150 -2.19 7.41 8.11
CA ILE A 150 -1.24 7.93 9.09
C ILE A 150 -1.64 7.48 10.51
N ALA A 151 -2.93 7.59 10.86
CA ALA A 151 -3.44 7.08 12.13
C ALA A 151 -3.14 5.57 12.31
N ALA A 152 -3.42 4.75 11.28
CA ALA A 152 -3.12 3.32 11.32
C ALA A 152 -1.62 3.04 11.50
N ILE A 153 -0.73 3.79 10.83
CA ILE A 153 0.72 3.66 11.00
C ILE A 153 1.14 4.01 12.44
N HIS A 154 0.57 5.03 13.06
CA HIS A 154 0.85 5.36 14.46
C HIS A 154 0.40 4.26 15.41
N ILE A 155 -0.80 3.69 15.21
CA ILE A 155 -1.33 2.59 16.01
C ILE A 155 -0.45 1.34 15.90
N LEU A 156 -0.08 0.95 14.68
CA LEU A 156 0.78 -0.20 14.43
C LEU A 156 2.17 -0.06 15.08
N ARG A 157 2.67 1.17 15.21
CA ARG A 157 3.98 1.50 15.80
C ARG A 157 3.91 1.76 17.30
N ASP A 158 2.72 1.79 17.91
CA ASP A 158 2.59 2.12 19.32
C ASP A 158 3.36 1.10 20.17
N ARG A 159 4.27 1.62 21.02
CA ARG A 159 5.15 0.80 21.88
C ARG A 159 4.38 -0.06 22.88
N ASN A 160 3.14 0.31 23.21
CA ASN A 160 2.29 -0.44 24.14
C ASN A 160 1.52 -1.57 23.42
N GLY A 161 1.37 -1.47 22.10
CA GLY A 161 0.70 -2.44 21.24
C GLY A 161 1.69 -3.34 20.49
N LEU A 162 1.55 -3.40 19.17
CA LEU A 162 2.41 -4.23 18.30
C LEU A 162 3.87 -3.77 18.25
N ASN A 163 4.16 -2.50 18.59
CA ASN A 163 5.49 -1.92 18.54
C ASN A 163 6.21 -2.19 17.21
N PHE A 164 5.48 -2.07 16.09
CA PHE A 164 6.00 -2.48 14.79
C PHE A 164 7.11 -1.51 14.33
N PRO A 165 8.27 -2.01 13.87
CA PRO A 165 9.37 -1.14 13.49
C PRO A 165 9.00 -0.29 12.26
N THR A 166 9.27 1.01 12.32
CA THR A 166 8.98 1.94 11.22
C THR A 166 9.67 1.52 9.92
N ASP A 167 10.86 0.92 10.02
CA ASP A 167 11.58 0.41 8.85
C ASP A 167 10.94 -0.81 8.21
N GLY A 168 10.06 -1.53 8.91
CA GLY A 168 9.26 -2.61 8.35
C GLY A 168 8.04 -2.11 7.57
N ILE A 169 7.75 -0.80 7.55
CA ILE A 169 6.55 -0.24 6.91
C ILE A 169 6.90 0.45 5.60
N THR A 170 6.22 0.07 4.52
CA THR A 170 6.35 0.68 3.19
C THR A 170 5.01 1.23 2.71
N VAL A 171 4.97 2.53 2.40
CA VAL A 171 3.85 3.13 1.67
C VAL A 171 4.20 3.16 0.18
N SER A 172 3.32 2.58 -0.65
CA SER A 172 3.39 2.70 -2.11
C SER A 172 2.35 3.68 -2.58
N THR A 173 2.70 4.55 -3.52
CA THR A 173 1.76 5.58 -4.03
C THR A 173 1.99 5.87 -5.50
N VAL A 174 0.93 6.18 -6.24
CA VAL A 174 1.03 6.72 -7.61
C VAL A 174 1.46 8.18 -7.64
N GLY A 175 1.55 8.84 -6.49
CA GLY A 175 2.15 10.16 -6.32
C GLY A 175 1.19 11.34 -6.48
N PRO A 176 0.12 11.46 -5.67
CA PRO A 176 -0.61 12.71 -5.55
C PRO A 176 0.28 13.75 -4.85
N VAL A 177 0.63 14.81 -5.59
CA VAL A 177 1.71 15.76 -5.23
C VAL A 177 1.46 16.46 -3.90
N ASN A 178 0.21 16.83 -3.60
CA ASN A 178 -0.13 17.53 -2.36
C ASN A 178 0.07 16.64 -1.12
N GLN A 179 -0.31 15.37 -1.22
CA GLN A 179 -0.15 14.42 -0.11
C GLN A 179 1.29 13.93 0.02
N LEU A 180 2.07 13.89 -1.07
CA LEU A 180 3.52 13.70 -0.97
C LEU A 180 4.20 14.83 -0.18
N LYS A 181 3.79 16.09 -0.41
CA LYS A 181 4.27 17.24 0.38
C LYS A 181 3.92 17.10 1.86
N LYS A 182 2.69 16.70 2.18
CA LYS A 182 2.29 16.41 3.57
C LYS A 182 3.13 15.28 4.17
N LEU A 183 3.25 14.14 3.46
CA LEU A 183 4.03 12.97 3.92
C LEU A 183 5.50 13.29 4.15
N ARG A 184 6.09 14.19 3.35
CA ARG A 184 7.45 14.69 3.59
C ARG A 184 7.57 15.32 4.96
N GLU A 185 6.61 16.12 5.38
CA GLU A 185 6.67 16.81 6.67
C GLU A 185 6.38 15.91 7.86
N GLU A 186 5.67 14.79 7.65
CA GLU A 186 5.47 13.79 8.70
C GLU A 186 6.81 13.31 9.26
N HIS A 187 6.94 13.32 10.59
CA HIS A 187 8.11 12.82 11.30
C HIS A 187 8.12 11.27 11.37
N LEU A 188 7.71 10.65 10.26
CA LEU A 188 7.61 9.22 10.06
C LEU A 188 8.66 8.80 9.04
N LYS A 189 9.78 8.26 9.53
CA LYS A 189 10.74 7.58 8.67
C LYS A 189 10.14 6.23 8.28
N ILE A 190 9.24 6.21 7.29
CA ILE A 190 8.73 4.99 6.62
C ILE A 190 9.46 4.76 5.28
N GLN A 191 9.43 3.53 4.76
CA GLN A 191 9.88 3.27 3.39
C GLN A 191 8.85 3.84 2.41
N LEU A 192 9.33 4.46 1.34
CA LEU A 192 8.47 5.04 0.30
C LEU A 192 8.74 4.38 -1.05
N THR A 193 7.68 3.91 -1.70
CA THR A 193 7.70 3.43 -3.08
C THR A 193 6.79 4.30 -3.95
N ILE A 194 7.31 4.79 -5.06
CA ILE A 194 6.55 5.54 -6.07
C ILE A 194 6.23 4.61 -7.23
N SER A 195 4.94 4.36 -7.46
CA SER A 195 4.41 3.67 -8.64
C SER A 195 4.48 4.60 -9.87
N LEU A 196 5.70 4.79 -10.40
CA LEU A 196 6.00 5.77 -11.45
C LEU A 196 5.57 5.26 -12.83
N HIS A 197 6.02 4.05 -13.19
CA HIS A 197 5.64 3.28 -14.38
C HIS A 197 5.82 3.94 -15.75
N ALA A 198 6.41 5.13 -15.83
CA ALA A 198 6.66 5.80 -17.10
C ALA A 198 7.80 6.81 -16.94
N ALA A 199 8.41 7.20 -18.07
CA ALA A 199 9.39 8.27 -18.10
C ALA A 199 8.91 9.52 -18.86
N THR A 200 7.66 9.52 -19.33
CA THR A 200 7.02 10.68 -19.99
C THR A 200 5.60 10.87 -19.47
N GLN A 201 5.10 12.12 -19.48
CA GLN A 201 3.72 12.39 -19.09
C GLN A 201 2.72 11.64 -19.97
N ALA A 202 2.95 11.56 -21.28
CA ALA A 202 2.06 10.88 -22.21
C ALA A 202 1.92 9.38 -21.88
N ALA A 203 3.05 8.68 -21.68
CA ALA A 203 3.02 7.28 -21.26
C ALA A 203 2.37 7.13 -19.87
N ARG A 204 2.65 8.03 -18.94
CA ARG A 204 2.04 7.99 -17.59
C ARG A 204 0.52 8.19 -17.64
N ASN A 205 0.03 9.10 -18.48
CA ASN A 205 -1.41 9.31 -18.68
C ASN A 205 -2.10 8.10 -19.33
N CYS A 206 -1.39 7.36 -20.18
CA CYS A 206 -1.91 6.09 -20.71
C CYS A 206 -2.01 5.02 -19.60
N ILE A 207 -0.99 4.93 -18.74
CA ILE A 207 -0.88 3.87 -17.74
C ILE A 207 -1.71 4.15 -16.47
N ILE A 208 -1.76 5.41 -16.04
CA ILE A 208 -2.39 5.91 -14.80
C ILE A 208 -3.30 7.12 -15.14
N PRO A 209 -4.41 6.91 -15.87
CA PRO A 209 -5.15 7.99 -16.53
C PRO A 209 -5.75 9.03 -15.59
N HIS A 210 -6.24 8.64 -14.42
CA HIS A 210 -6.88 9.59 -13.50
C HIS A 210 -5.89 10.43 -12.69
N MET A 211 -4.59 10.30 -12.96
CA MET A 211 -3.53 11.09 -12.33
C MET A 211 -2.91 12.14 -13.26
N HIS A 212 -3.52 12.38 -14.44
CA HIS A 212 -3.02 13.29 -15.46
C HIS A 212 -2.86 14.74 -14.98
N MET A 213 -3.63 15.15 -13.96
CA MET A 213 -3.51 16.48 -13.33
C MET A 213 -2.16 16.69 -12.62
N TYR A 214 -1.44 15.62 -12.29
CA TYR A 214 -0.13 15.68 -11.65
C TYR A 214 0.97 15.44 -12.68
N ALA A 215 1.77 16.47 -12.93
CA ALA A 215 2.96 16.37 -13.77
C ALA A 215 3.94 15.33 -13.17
N ILE A 216 4.48 14.45 -14.02
CA ILE A 216 5.40 13.39 -13.60
C ILE A 216 6.68 13.98 -12.98
N GLU A 217 7.13 15.13 -13.49
CA GLU A 217 8.26 15.88 -12.96
C GLU A 217 8.02 16.34 -11.53
N ASP A 218 6.81 16.77 -11.19
CA ASP A 218 6.45 17.16 -9.82
C ASP A 218 6.42 15.95 -8.89
N VAL A 219 5.91 14.81 -9.36
CA VAL A 219 5.92 13.55 -8.59
C VAL A 219 7.36 13.14 -8.28
N VAL A 220 8.23 13.13 -9.28
CA VAL A 220 9.66 12.83 -9.12
C VAL A 220 10.32 13.82 -8.16
N LYS A 221 10.06 15.12 -8.32
CA LYS A 221 10.59 16.18 -7.44
C LYS A 221 10.19 15.97 -5.99
N GLN A 222 8.91 15.71 -5.71
CA GLN A 222 8.45 15.50 -4.32
C GLN A 222 9.02 14.22 -3.71
N ALA A 223 9.11 13.13 -4.49
CA ALA A 223 9.70 11.88 -4.03
C ALA A 223 11.19 12.03 -3.67
N LEU A 224 11.95 12.75 -4.50
CA LEU A 224 13.35 13.06 -4.20
C LEU A 224 13.49 13.98 -2.99
N SER A 225 12.57 14.93 -2.83
CA SER A 225 12.55 15.80 -1.64
C SER A 225 12.27 15.03 -0.34
N TYR A 226 11.41 14.00 -0.39
CA TYR A 226 11.22 13.06 0.71
C TYR A 226 12.50 12.29 1.03
N SER A 227 13.16 11.74 -0.01
CA SER A 227 14.42 11.00 0.13
C SER A 227 15.49 11.84 0.85
N GLN A 228 15.67 13.09 0.43
CA GLN A 228 16.63 14.02 1.01
C GLN A 228 16.30 14.37 2.46
N ARG A 229 15.05 14.74 2.75
CA ARG A 229 14.64 15.15 4.11
C ARG A 229 14.84 14.04 5.13
N HIS A 230 14.52 12.80 4.76
CA HIS A 230 14.57 11.65 5.67
C HIS A 230 15.87 10.86 5.58
N ASN A 231 16.81 11.29 4.72
CA ASN A 231 18.01 10.56 4.33
C ASN A 231 17.71 9.08 4.05
N ARG A 232 16.74 8.84 3.17
CA ARG A 232 16.18 7.50 2.96
C ARG A 232 16.05 7.16 1.48
N LYS A 233 16.38 5.91 1.16
CA LYS A 233 16.23 5.39 -0.20
C LYS A 233 14.75 5.35 -0.59
N VAL A 234 14.41 6.00 -1.70
CA VAL A 234 13.07 5.92 -2.31
C VAL A 234 13.11 4.93 -3.46
N VAL A 235 12.13 4.03 -3.50
CA VAL A 235 12.00 3.05 -4.57
C VAL A 235 11.06 3.58 -5.64
N PHE A 236 11.46 3.56 -6.90
CA PHE A 236 10.60 3.85 -8.04
C PHE A 236 10.20 2.53 -8.70
N ALA A 237 8.93 2.15 -8.56
CA ALA A 237 8.37 0.99 -9.21
C ALA A 237 8.10 1.31 -10.69
N TYR A 238 8.64 0.48 -11.59
CA TYR A 238 8.54 0.64 -13.03
C TYR A 238 7.98 -0.64 -13.66
N LEU A 239 6.68 -0.67 -13.91
CA LEU A 239 6.03 -1.79 -14.59
C LEU A 239 6.38 -1.74 -16.07
N LEU A 240 7.17 -2.68 -16.56
CA LEU A 240 7.59 -2.69 -17.96
C LEU A 240 6.43 -3.15 -18.86
N LEU A 241 6.03 -2.29 -19.79
CA LEU A 241 4.95 -2.50 -20.74
C LEU A 241 5.51 -2.28 -22.16
N PRO A 242 5.82 -3.36 -22.91
CA PRO A 242 6.44 -3.27 -24.21
C PRO A 242 5.69 -2.36 -25.19
N GLY A 243 6.42 -1.48 -25.88
CA GLY A 243 5.89 -0.48 -26.82
C GLY A 243 5.32 0.80 -26.17
N ILE A 244 5.12 0.80 -24.85
CA ILE A 244 4.56 1.95 -24.13
C ILE A 244 5.65 2.74 -23.39
N ASN A 245 6.52 2.05 -22.65
CA ASN A 245 7.46 2.68 -21.71
C ASN A 245 8.85 2.01 -21.66
N ASP A 246 9.27 1.40 -22.76
CA ASP A 246 10.49 0.60 -22.89
C ASP A 246 11.50 1.18 -23.89
N ARG A 247 11.39 2.46 -24.25
CA ARG A 247 12.21 3.10 -25.29
C ARG A 247 13.55 3.54 -24.72
N SER A 248 14.56 3.67 -25.58
CA SER A 248 15.86 4.23 -25.18
C SER A 248 15.74 5.67 -24.64
N SER A 249 14.74 6.44 -25.07
CA SER A 249 14.43 7.75 -24.49
C SER A 249 13.97 7.67 -23.04
N ASP A 250 13.22 6.62 -22.68
CA ASP A 250 12.76 6.42 -21.30
C ASP A 250 13.94 6.15 -20.37
N ILE A 251 14.90 5.35 -20.83
CA ILE A 251 16.14 5.03 -20.10
C ILE A 251 16.96 6.30 -19.85
N ARG A 252 17.16 7.13 -20.89
CA ARG A 252 17.87 8.42 -20.75
C ARG A 252 17.16 9.35 -19.76
N GLN A 253 15.84 9.39 -19.77
CA GLN A 253 15.06 10.25 -18.89
C GLN A 253 15.08 9.76 -17.43
N LEU A 254 15.00 8.45 -17.20
CA LEU A 254 15.19 7.86 -15.87
C LEU A 254 16.60 8.14 -15.34
N ALA A 255 17.63 7.98 -16.17
CA ALA A 255 19.01 8.32 -15.81
C ALA A 255 19.15 9.79 -15.43
N LYS A 256 18.58 10.70 -16.24
CA LYS A 256 18.55 12.14 -15.96
C LYS A 256 17.90 12.45 -14.61
N TRP A 257 16.82 11.75 -14.25
CA TRP A 257 16.17 11.99 -12.96
C TRP A 257 16.91 11.40 -11.78
N PHE A 258 17.57 10.25 -11.91
CA PHE A 258 17.92 9.41 -10.77
C PHE A 258 19.41 9.10 -10.60
N LYS A 259 20.25 9.32 -11.62
CA LYS A 259 21.70 9.06 -11.52
C LYS A 259 22.32 9.87 -10.37
N GLY A 260 23.08 9.18 -9.52
CA GLY A 260 23.75 9.77 -8.35
C GLY A 260 22.82 10.15 -7.19
N LYS A 261 21.54 9.74 -7.22
CA LYS A 261 20.58 10.00 -6.13
C LYS A 261 20.34 8.75 -5.29
N ASN A 262 19.93 8.93 -4.03
CA ASN A 262 19.61 7.83 -3.12
C ASN A 262 18.25 7.19 -3.46
N VAL A 263 18.19 6.51 -4.60
CA VAL A 263 16.98 5.90 -5.13
C VAL A 263 17.29 4.54 -5.75
N MET A 264 16.27 3.69 -5.85
CA MET A 264 16.36 2.41 -6.54
C MET A 264 15.19 2.26 -7.50
N ILE A 265 15.43 1.72 -8.69
CA ILE A 265 14.38 1.37 -9.63
C ILE A 265 14.03 -0.10 -9.47
N ASN A 266 12.78 -0.40 -9.16
CA ASN A 266 12.26 -1.77 -9.16
C ASN A 266 11.48 -2.00 -10.45
N VAL A 267 12.10 -2.72 -11.38
CA VAL A 267 11.44 -3.15 -12.62
C VAL A 267 10.50 -4.31 -12.30
N LEU A 268 9.23 -4.12 -12.62
CA LEU A 268 8.14 -5.06 -12.34
C LEU A 268 7.66 -5.69 -13.64
N GLN A 269 7.39 -6.99 -13.59
CA GLN A 269 6.70 -7.68 -14.67
C GLN A 269 5.18 -7.50 -14.52
N TYR A 270 4.48 -7.28 -15.63
CA TYR A 270 3.03 -7.27 -15.64
C TYR A 270 2.45 -8.64 -15.30
N ASN A 271 1.61 -8.67 -14.26
CA ASN A 271 0.77 -9.82 -13.94
C ASN A 271 -0.53 -9.68 -14.72
N PRO A 272 -0.87 -10.62 -15.62
CA PRO A 272 -2.09 -10.52 -16.40
C PRO A 272 -3.33 -10.34 -15.53
N THR A 273 -4.15 -9.38 -15.96
CA THR A 273 -5.46 -9.05 -15.41
C THR A 273 -6.54 -9.33 -16.47
N SER A 274 -7.79 -8.99 -16.19
CA SER A 274 -8.90 -8.99 -17.15
C SER A 274 -8.69 -8.02 -18.33
N ASN A 275 -7.69 -7.14 -18.27
CA ASN A 275 -7.32 -6.30 -19.40
C ASN A 275 -6.39 -7.07 -20.37
N SER A 276 -6.99 -7.67 -21.39
CA SER A 276 -6.29 -8.42 -22.44
C SER A 276 -5.50 -7.56 -23.42
N LYS A 277 -5.68 -6.23 -23.40
CA LYS A 277 -4.96 -5.30 -24.29
C LYS A 277 -3.51 -5.06 -23.87
N ILE A 278 -3.14 -5.44 -22.65
CA ILE A 278 -1.78 -5.25 -22.13
C ILE A 278 -0.96 -6.50 -22.40
N ARG A 279 0.08 -6.36 -23.22
CA ARG A 279 1.08 -7.40 -23.43
C ARG A 279 2.03 -7.48 -22.24
N ALA A 280 2.25 -8.68 -21.71
CA ALA A 280 3.30 -8.93 -20.72
C ALA A 280 4.67 -8.98 -21.40
N PRO A 281 5.73 -8.39 -20.81
CA PRO A 281 7.08 -8.48 -21.34
C PRO A 281 7.63 -9.90 -21.19
N GLN A 282 8.42 -10.31 -22.19
CA GLN A 282 9.23 -11.52 -22.13
C GLN A 282 10.41 -11.35 -21.16
N LYS A 283 10.95 -12.47 -20.66
CA LYS A 283 12.09 -12.44 -19.73
C LYS A 283 13.31 -11.75 -20.33
N GLN A 284 13.58 -11.93 -21.62
CA GLN A 284 14.70 -11.29 -22.31
C GLN A 284 14.53 -9.77 -22.38
N GLU A 285 13.32 -9.28 -22.67
CA GLU A 285 13.00 -7.84 -22.70
C GLU A 285 13.22 -7.20 -21.31
N MET A 286 12.78 -7.88 -20.25
CA MET A 286 13.00 -7.43 -18.86
C MET A 286 14.49 -7.33 -18.51
N VAL A 287 15.27 -8.36 -18.87
CA VAL A 287 16.72 -8.41 -18.60
C VAL A 287 17.45 -7.34 -19.40
N ALA A 288 17.12 -7.16 -20.68
CA ALA A 288 17.71 -6.14 -21.53
C ALA A 288 17.42 -4.73 -20.98
N PHE A 289 16.17 -4.43 -20.62
CA PHE A 289 15.80 -3.13 -20.06
C PHE A 289 16.51 -2.85 -18.73
N LYS A 290 16.58 -3.86 -17.83
CA LYS A 290 17.35 -3.77 -16.58
C LYS A 290 18.82 -3.43 -16.87
N HIS A 291 19.46 -4.18 -17.75
CA HIS A 291 20.88 -4.01 -18.07
C HIS A 291 21.16 -2.62 -18.64
N GLN A 292 20.32 -2.13 -19.56
CA GLN A 292 20.48 -0.79 -20.12
C GLN A 292 20.33 0.32 -19.06
N LEU A 293 19.42 0.16 -18.08
CA LEU A 293 19.32 1.10 -16.96
C LEU A 293 20.58 1.06 -16.08
N GLU A 294 21.10 -0.12 -15.76
CA GLU A 294 22.32 -0.29 -14.95
C GLU A 294 23.55 0.34 -15.63
N GLN A 295 23.67 0.23 -16.96
CA GLN A 295 24.73 0.88 -17.74
C GLN A 295 24.76 2.40 -17.61
N THR A 296 23.64 3.04 -17.22
CA THR A 296 23.61 4.48 -16.96
C THR A 296 24.13 4.86 -15.56
N GLY A 297 24.39 3.87 -14.70
CA GLY A 297 24.79 4.04 -13.30
C GLY A 297 23.62 4.06 -12.31
N LEU A 298 22.45 3.55 -12.71
CA LEU A 298 21.28 3.43 -11.83
C LEU A 298 21.32 2.13 -11.03
N GLU A 299 20.84 2.18 -9.79
CA GLU A 299 20.59 0.98 -8.98
C GLU A 299 19.24 0.37 -9.37
N VAL A 300 19.26 -0.84 -9.92
CA VAL A 300 18.07 -1.49 -10.50
C VAL A 300 17.89 -2.89 -9.96
N THR A 301 16.67 -3.23 -9.54
CA THR A 301 16.30 -4.61 -9.24
C THR A 301 15.12 -5.07 -10.08
N MET A 302 15.00 -6.37 -10.28
CA MET A 302 13.81 -6.99 -10.87
C MET A 302 13.04 -7.71 -9.77
N ARG A 303 11.76 -7.38 -9.61
CA ARG A 303 10.93 -8.03 -8.60
C ARG A 303 10.17 -9.20 -9.22
N VAL A 304 10.24 -10.36 -8.56
CA VAL A 304 9.41 -11.52 -8.88
C VAL A 304 8.07 -11.41 -8.15
N SER A 305 6.97 -11.51 -8.89
CA SER A 305 5.62 -11.56 -8.32
C SER A 305 5.37 -12.87 -7.58
N HIS A 306 4.66 -12.82 -6.45
CA HIS A 306 4.25 -14.00 -5.67
C HIS A 306 2.71 -14.11 -5.69
N GLY A 307 2.16 -15.31 -5.54
CA GLY A 307 0.71 -15.52 -5.40
C GLY A 307 -0.14 -15.31 -6.67
N ARG A 308 0.44 -15.45 -7.86
CA ARG A 308 -0.26 -15.22 -9.14
C ARG A 308 -1.40 -16.23 -9.37
N GLU A 309 -1.17 -17.48 -9.00
CA GLU A 309 -2.07 -18.61 -9.10
C GLU A 309 -3.35 -18.45 -8.26
N ILE A 310 -3.29 -17.70 -7.16
CA ILE A 310 -4.44 -17.40 -6.30
C ILE A 310 -4.99 -15.97 -6.49
N LYS A 311 -4.60 -15.29 -7.58
CA LYS A 311 -4.97 -13.88 -7.86
C LYS A 311 -4.64 -12.95 -6.68
N ALA A 312 -3.42 -13.07 -6.16
CA ALA A 312 -2.89 -12.29 -5.04
C ALA A 312 -1.65 -11.46 -5.43
N ALA A 313 -1.18 -11.58 -6.67
CA ALA A 313 -0.08 -10.75 -7.15
C ALA A 313 -0.50 -9.28 -7.31
N CYS A 314 0.48 -8.37 -7.31
CA CYS A 314 0.25 -6.94 -7.50
C CYS A 314 -0.60 -6.69 -8.76
N GLY A 315 -1.70 -5.93 -8.59
CA GLY A 315 -2.66 -5.60 -9.65
C GLY A 315 -3.84 -6.57 -9.79
N GLN A 316 -3.84 -7.74 -9.14
CA GLN A 316 -4.88 -8.77 -9.32
C GLN A 316 -5.99 -8.76 -8.26
N LEU A 317 -5.89 -7.91 -7.23
CA LEU A 317 -6.93 -7.77 -6.21
C LEU A 317 -8.17 -7.12 -6.82
N ALA A 318 -9.19 -7.95 -7.01
CA ALA A 318 -10.33 -7.68 -7.89
C ALA A 318 -11.67 -7.73 -7.16
N ASN A 319 -11.69 -8.10 -5.88
CA ASN A 319 -12.88 -8.03 -5.03
C ASN A 319 -14.20 -8.38 -5.75
N THR A 320 -14.27 -9.60 -6.26
CA THR A 320 -15.40 -10.06 -7.08
C THR A 320 -16.72 -10.09 -6.29
N TYR A 321 -16.65 -10.18 -4.96
CA TYR A 321 -17.81 -10.18 -4.06
C TYR A 321 -18.58 -8.85 -4.09
N ASN A 322 -17.90 -7.71 -4.24
CA ASN A 322 -18.56 -6.41 -4.36
C ASN A 322 -19.33 -6.24 -5.68
N LYS A 323 -18.94 -6.95 -6.76
CA LYS A 323 -19.66 -6.90 -8.06
C LYS A 323 -20.96 -7.67 -8.05
N ALA A 324 -20.99 -8.85 -7.42
CA ALA A 324 -22.19 -9.68 -7.34
C ALA A 324 -23.39 -8.94 -6.71
N LYS A 325 -23.15 -8.06 -5.72
CA LYS A 325 -24.20 -7.25 -5.10
C LYS A 325 -24.70 -6.07 -5.96
N LYS A 326 -23.87 -5.52 -6.86
CA LYS A 326 -24.31 -4.47 -7.80
C LYS A 326 -25.28 -5.00 -8.86
N GLN A 327 -25.27 -6.30 -9.15
CA GLN A 327 -26.15 -6.96 -10.11
C GLN A 327 -27.45 -7.48 -9.48
N GLN A 328 -27.57 -7.43 -8.15
CA GLN A 328 -28.75 -7.87 -7.38
C GLN A 328 -29.60 -6.70 -6.86
N LYS A 329 -29.25 -5.47 -7.22
CA LYS A 329 -30.02 -4.25 -6.96
C LYS A 329 -30.49 -3.66 -8.29
#